data_AF-A0A9Q0JP45-F1
#
_entry.id   AF-A0A9Q0JP45-F1
#
_cell.length_a   1.000
_cell.length_b   1.000
_cell.length_c   1.000
_cell.angle_alpha   90.00
_cell.angle_beta   90.00
_cell.angle_gamma   90.00
#
_symmetry.space_group_name_H-M   'P 1'
#
loop_
_entity.id
_entity.type
_entity.pdbx_description
1 polymer ?
#
loop_
_entity_poly.entity_id
_entity_poly.type
_entity_poly.pdbx_seq_one_letter_code
_entity_poly.pdbx_strand_id
1 'polypeptide(L)'
;MAKAPPELNRPTTRTQKAKHPTKMSPLPFYSPKLSIFLLAICVALFTLYQIQSLHSPPSSPPWSLNMHQYWQRVTNCTSEDLQSMARKLQLSVTFLPLKDLRYTDKALEGHTWFMSSMFDSHEEGGEQYQQFPSGSSQGRLLCLKGKDTHDGSWNSYALSWPEALPFNATLMKGLTFVSYNHYNYENIWHGLSAIVPFVSWHKRNACESPSRWVLFHWGELRFKMGSWLNNITEATFGGKQNIETFEGVSNDQPVCFEKAVVMRHNEGGMSRDNRTETYDLMRCKARMYCNLSLVYEHKLQVIGLTLFMRTGPRSFKNESAVIRIFEKECAKVDGCRLMVAYSNNLTFCEQVELMSLTDILVSPHGAQLTNMFLLDRNSSVMEFFPKGWLKLAGVGQYVFHWIASWSGMRHQGAWRDPDGDPCPYPDDDRRCMSIYKHGKIGFNETYFSDWARSVLHEVKARKLVEASNKSSALTPSCACS
;
A
#
# COMPACT_ATOMS: atom_id res chain seq x y z
N MET A 1 -0.78 -41.59 -21.32
CA MET A 1 0.54 -41.66 -21.99
C MET A 1 0.76 -40.37 -22.75
N ALA A 2 1.62 -39.48 -22.24
CA ALA A 2 2.10 -38.28 -22.90
C ALA A 2 3.46 -37.92 -22.29
N LYS A 3 4.40 -37.53 -23.16
CA LYS A 3 5.86 -37.48 -22.95
C LYS A 3 6.30 -36.40 -21.95
N ALA A 4 7.34 -36.71 -21.19
CA ALA A 4 8.06 -35.78 -20.31
C ALA A 4 8.87 -34.72 -21.12
N PRO A 5 9.14 -33.53 -20.56
CA PRO A 5 9.98 -32.50 -21.20
C PRO A 5 11.48 -32.82 -21.05
N PRO A 6 12.35 -32.27 -21.93
CA PRO A 6 13.78 -32.57 -21.94
C PRO A 6 14.56 -31.82 -20.85
N GLU A 7 15.58 -32.48 -20.30
CA GLU A 7 16.55 -31.91 -19.36
C GLU A 7 17.40 -30.81 -20.00
N LEU A 8 17.52 -29.68 -19.30
CA LEU A 8 18.38 -28.57 -19.70
C LEU A 8 19.79 -28.79 -19.14
N ASN A 9 20.74 -29.07 -20.02
CA ASN A 9 22.15 -29.23 -19.70
C ASN A 9 22.77 -27.93 -19.11
N ARG A 10 23.38 -28.08 -17.94
CA ARG A 10 24.14 -27.04 -17.22
C ARG A 10 25.57 -26.96 -17.77
N PRO A 11 26.12 -25.79 -18.15
CA PRO A 11 27.53 -25.68 -18.48
C PRO A 11 28.39 -25.74 -17.21
N THR A 12 29.39 -26.61 -17.25
CA THR A 12 30.43 -26.81 -16.26
C THR A 12 31.47 -25.69 -16.38
N THR A 13 31.55 -24.77 -15.42
CA THR A 13 32.67 -23.83 -15.31
C THR A 13 33.62 -24.25 -14.20
N ARG A 14 34.86 -24.44 -14.65
CA ARG A 14 36.03 -24.97 -13.98
C ARG A 14 36.52 -24.03 -12.87
N THR A 15 36.77 -24.61 -11.71
CA THR A 15 37.40 -24.00 -10.53
C THR A 15 38.76 -23.42 -10.87
N GLN A 16 38.97 -22.12 -10.63
CA GLN A 16 40.30 -21.52 -10.50
C GLN A 16 40.48 -20.89 -9.12
N LYS A 17 41.70 -21.11 -8.63
CA LYS A 17 42.19 -20.99 -7.26
C LYS A 17 42.13 -19.56 -6.70
N ALA A 18 41.92 -19.52 -5.39
CA ALA A 18 42.03 -18.38 -4.51
C ALA A 18 43.34 -17.58 -4.71
N LYS A 19 43.21 -16.25 -4.75
CA LYS A 19 44.29 -15.30 -4.45
C LYS A 19 43.82 -14.39 -3.31
N HIS A 20 44.65 -14.33 -2.27
CA HIS A 20 44.50 -13.51 -1.07
C HIS A 20 44.29 -12.02 -1.37
N PRO A 21 43.47 -11.30 -0.58
CA PRO A 21 43.53 -9.85 -0.53
C PRO A 21 44.66 -9.40 0.39
N THR A 22 45.58 -8.63 -0.19
CA THR A 22 46.71 -7.97 0.46
C THR A 22 46.21 -6.93 1.46
N LYS A 23 46.63 -7.03 2.72
CA LYS A 23 46.46 -5.98 3.74
C LYS A 23 47.15 -4.70 3.26
N MET A 24 46.39 -3.64 2.99
CA MET A 24 46.94 -2.29 2.92
C MET A 24 47.15 -1.75 4.33
N SER A 25 48.40 -1.53 4.68
CA SER A 25 48.84 -0.77 5.85
C SER A 25 48.54 0.73 5.68
N PRO A 26 48.07 1.44 6.71
CA PRO A 26 47.89 2.89 6.66
C PRO A 26 49.25 3.59 6.81
N LEU A 27 49.58 4.45 5.84
CA LEU A 27 50.71 5.38 5.89
C LEU A 27 50.44 6.50 6.92
N PRO A 28 51.39 6.82 7.83
CA PRO A 28 51.24 7.92 8.77
C PRO A 28 51.98 9.15 8.23
N PHE A 29 51.26 10.09 7.59
CA PHE A 29 51.79 11.42 7.30
C PHE A 29 50.76 12.50 7.63
N TYR A 30 50.49 12.67 8.92
CA TYR A 30 49.90 13.91 9.44
C TYR A 30 50.83 14.44 10.54
N SER A 31 51.75 15.32 10.16
CA SER A 31 52.56 16.06 11.11
C SER A 31 51.86 17.39 11.43
N PRO A 32 51.47 17.65 12.69
CA PRO A 32 50.77 18.88 13.08
C PRO A 32 51.58 20.15 12.78
N LYS A 33 52.90 20.04 12.56
CA LYS A 33 53.77 21.16 12.17
C LYS A 33 53.49 21.67 10.75
N LEU A 34 53.05 20.80 9.82
CA LEU A 34 52.72 21.18 8.45
C LEU A 34 51.40 21.98 8.39
N SER A 35 50.43 21.60 9.22
CA SER A 35 49.13 22.29 9.34
C SER A 35 49.29 23.73 9.85
N ILE A 36 50.17 23.94 10.84
CA ILE A 36 50.47 25.27 11.37
C ILE A 36 51.15 26.15 10.32
N PHE A 37 52.07 25.59 9.53
CA PHE A 37 52.74 26.32 8.45
C PHE A 37 51.76 26.76 7.34
N LEU A 38 50.84 25.88 6.94
CA LEU A 38 49.81 26.21 5.94
C LEU A 38 48.85 27.29 6.46
N LEU A 39 48.46 27.23 7.72
CA LEU A 39 47.60 28.24 8.34
C LEU A 39 48.28 29.61 8.38
N ALA A 40 49.58 29.65 8.74
CA ALA A 40 50.36 30.88 8.77
C ALA A 40 50.49 31.52 7.38
N ILE A 41 50.68 30.72 6.33
CA ILE A 41 50.73 31.20 4.94
C ILE A 41 49.37 31.78 4.52
N CYS A 42 48.26 31.11 4.83
CA CYS A 42 46.92 31.61 4.50
C CYS A 42 46.62 32.95 5.20
N VAL A 43 46.98 33.09 6.47
CA VAL A 43 46.80 34.35 7.20
C VAL A 43 47.67 35.46 6.62
N ALA A 44 48.93 35.18 6.26
CA ALA A 44 49.82 36.15 5.63
C ALA A 44 49.32 36.62 4.25
N LEU A 45 48.77 35.71 3.43
CA LEU A 45 48.19 36.07 2.13
C LEU A 45 46.92 36.90 2.30
N PHE A 46 46.08 36.59 3.29
CA PHE A 46 44.87 37.35 3.57
C PHE A 46 45.17 38.75 4.09
N THR A 47 46.18 38.92 4.95
CA THR A 47 46.60 40.24 5.42
C THR A 47 47.22 41.07 4.31
N LEU A 48 48.04 40.48 3.43
CA LEU A 48 48.58 41.17 2.25
C LEU A 48 47.47 41.65 1.31
N TYR A 49 46.44 40.81 1.08
CA TYR A 49 45.27 41.19 0.27
C TYR A 49 44.49 42.36 0.88
N GLN A 50 44.29 42.36 2.20
CA GLN A 50 43.60 43.46 2.90
C GLN A 50 44.42 44.77 2.87
N ILE A 51 45.75 44.70 3.00
CA ILE A 51 46.63 45.88 2.91
C ILE A 51 46.60 46.47 1.49
N GLN A 52 46.51 45.63 0.46
CA GLN A 52 46.39 46.07 -0.93
C GLN A 52 45.03 46.70 -1.22
N SER A 53 43.96 46.21 -0.57
CA SER A 53 42.62 46.82 -0.60
C SER A 53 42.55 48.16 0.12
N LEU A 54 43.42 48.42 1.10
CA LEU A 54 43.44 49.65 1.90
C LEU A 54 44.27 50.80 1.29
N HIS A 55 45.16 50.52 0.32
CA HIS A 55 46.00 51.53 -0.33
C HIS A 55 45.48 52.05 -1.68
N SER A 56 44.27 51.64 -2.09
CA SER A 56 43.63 52.16 -3.30
C SER A 56 42.60 53.24 -2.91
N PRO A 57 42.82 54.54 -3.17
CA PRO A 57 41.80 55.55 -2.92
C PRO A 57 40.60 55.34 -3.86
N PRO A 58 39.36 55.66 -3.44
CA PRO A 58 38.21 55.54 -4.30
C PRO A 58 38.20 56.70 -5.30
N SER A 59 38.78 56.50 -6.49
CA SER A 59 38.53 57.39 -7.62
C SER A 59 37.09 57.17 -8.08
N SER A 60 36.22 58.15 -7.84
CA SER A 60 34.85 58.19 -8.33
C SER A 60 34.84 58.27 -9.87
N PRO A 61 34.23 57.32 -10.61
CA PRO A 61 33.99 57.51 -12.03
C PRO A 61 32.69 58.31 -12.24
N PRO A 62 32.57 59.15 -13.29
CA PRO A 62 31.38 59.98 -13.56
C PRO A 62 30.15 59.20 -14.05
N TRP A 63 30.01 57.91 -13.73
CA TRP A 63 29.06 56.98 -14.39
C TRP A 63 28.02 56.37 -13.44
N SER A 64 27.77 56.99 -12.28
CA SER A 64 26.82 56.46 -11.28
C SER A 64 25.35 56.45 -11.75
N LEU A 65 24.98 57.29 -12.72
CA LEU A 65 23.62 57.31 -13.29
C LEU A 65 23.40 56.24 -14.37
N ASN A 66 24.43 55.91 -15.14
CA ASN A 66 24.32 54.91 -16.22
C ASN A 66 24.36 53.47 -15.70
N MET A 67 25.06 53.21 -14.59
CA MET A 67 25.06 51.86 -13.99
C MET A 67 23.70 51.54 -13.35
N HIS A 68 23.02 52.52 -12.74
CA HIS A 68 21.69 52.30 -12.17
C HIS A 68 20.62 52.07 -13.26
N GLN A 69 20.68 52.82 -14.37
CA GLN A 69 19.82 52.59 -15.53
C GLN A 69 20.15 51.29 -16.28
N TYR A 70 21.44 50.89 -16.35
CA TYR A 70 21.86 49.62 -16.92
C TYR A 70 21.43 48.44 -16.05
N TRP A 71 21.57 48.51 -14.72
CA TRP A 71 21.06 47.50 -13.80
C TRP A 71 19.53 47.44 -13.82
N GLN A 72 18.82 48.57 -13.88
CA GLN A 72 17.35 48.58 -14.08
C GLN A 72 16.94 47.99 -15.43
N ARG A 73 17.69 48.23 -16.52
CA ARG A 73 17.46 47.60 -17.83
C ARG A 73 17.74 46.11 -17.82
N VAL A 74 18.82 45.67 -17.18
CA VAL A 74 19.17 44.24 -17.08
C VAL A 74 18.14 43.51 -16.21
N THR A 75 17.68 44.09 -15.10
CA THR A 75 16.63 43.48 -14.27
C THR A 75 15.25 43.48 -14.95
N ASN A 76 14.89 44.52 -15.71
CA ASN A 76 13.62 44.57 -16.46
C ASN A 76 13.64 43.63 -17.68
N CYS A 77 14.74 43.56 -18.43
CA CYS A 77 14.87 42.59 -19.54
C CYS A 77 14.80 41.14 -19.04
N THR A 78 15.40 40.82 -17.87
CA THR A 78 15.28 39.46 -17.31
C THR A 78 13.85 39.11 -16.88
N SER A 79 13.04 40.08 -16.43
CA SER A 79 11.67 39.83 -15.99
C SER A 79 10.73 39.56 -17.17
N GLU A 80 10.79 40.37 -18.21
CA GLU A 80 9.97 40.16 -19.43
C GLU A 80 10.35 38.88 -20.16
N ASP A 81 11.64 38.57 -20.24
CA ASP A 81 12.11 37.31 -20.82
C ASP A 81 11.70 36.10 -19.98
N LEU A 82 11.76 36.18 -18.64
CA LEU A 82 11.23 35.12 -17.77
C LEU A 82 9.72 34.94 -17.93
N GLN A 83 8.95 36.02 -17.99
CA GLN A 83 7.50 35.96 -18.20
C GLN A 83 7.17 35.38 -19.59
N SER A 84 7.93 35.76 -20.62
CA SER A 84 7.81 35.20 -21.97
C SER A 84 8.13 33.71 -22.01
N MET A 85 9.21 33.28 -21.34
CA MET A 85 9.57 31.87 -21.19
C MET A 85 8.51 31.09 -20.40
N ALA A 86 8.06 31.61 -19.26
CA ALA A 86 6.99 31.00 -18.48
C ALA A 86 5.73 30.83 -19.32
N ARG A 87 5.31 31.85 -20.08
CA ARG A 87 4.16 31.76 -21.00
C ARG A 87 4.35 30.70 -22.08
N LYS A 88 5.53 30.58 -22.67
CA LYS A 88 5.85 29.52 -23.65
C LYS A 88 5.77 28.14 -23.01
N LEU A 89 6.27 27.99 -21.77
CA LEU A 89 6.16 26.76 -21.01
C LEU A 89 4.70 26.40 -20.72
N GLN A 90 3.87 27.37 -20.30
CA GLN A 90 2.44 27.19 -20.09
C GLN A 90 1.72 26.68 -21.35
N LEU A 91 2.02 27.27 -22.51
CA LEU A 91 1.46 26.87 -23.81
C LEU A 91 1.94 25.48 -24.27
N SER A 92 3.12 25.05 -23.82
CA SER A 92 3.71 23.77 -24.20
C SER A 92 3.19 22.57 -23.40
N VAL A 93 2.42 22.81 -22.33
CA VAL A 93 1.91 21.72 -21.49
C VAL A 93 0.98 20.82 -22.30
N THR A 94 1.39 19.57 -22.46
CA THR A 94 0.64 18.56 -23.24
C THR A 94 -0.11 17.64 -22.29
N PHE A 95 -1.43 17.54 -22.48
CA PHE A 95 -2.28 16.61 -21.75
C PHE A 95 -2.32 15.25 -22.46
N LEU A 96 -2.01 14.19 -21.72
CA LEU A 96 -2.07 12.81 -22.16
C LEU A 96 -3.29 12.12 -21.53
N PRO A 97 -3.93 11.15 -22.21
CA PRO A 97 -5.05 10.43 -21.62
C PRO A 97 -4.62 9.66 -20.37
N LEU A 98 -5.43 9.71 -19.30
CA LEU A 98 -5.20 8.89 -18.11
C LEU A 98 -5.27 7.41 -18.48
N LYS A 99 -6.26 7.03 -19.29
CA LYS A 99 -6.44 5.67 -19.81
C LYS A 99 -5.81 5.55 -21.20
N ASP A 100 -4.64 4.93 -21.26
CA ASP A 100 -3.97 4.62 -22.52
C ASP A 100 -4.54 3.35 -23.17
N LEU A 101 -5.31 3.55 -24.24
CA LEU A 101 -6.03 2.47 -24.90
C LEU A 101 -5.11 1.37 -25.48
N ARG A 102 -3.85 1.70 -25.76
CA ARG A 102 -2.86 0.75 -26.31
C ARG A 102 -2.54 -0.39 -25.34
N TYR A 103 -2.73 -0.19 -24.04
CA TYR A 103 -2.41 -1.16 -23.00
C TYR A 103 -3.64 -1.73 -22.29
N THR A 104 -4.86 -1.43 -22.76
CA THR A 104 -6.11 -1.86 -22.10
C THR A 104 -6.18 -3.37 -21.89
N ASP A 105 -5.77 -4.15 -22.91
CA ASP A 105 -5.81 -5.62 -22.87
C ASP A 105 -4.62 -6.25 -22.15
N LYS A 106 -3.63 -5.44 -21.73
CA LYS A 106 -2.37 -5.89 -21.12
C LYS A 106 -2.01 -5.17 -19.82
N ALA A 107 -2.99 -4.51 -19.19
CA ALA A 107 -2.78 -3.64 -18.02
C ALA A 107 -2.14 -4.34 -16.81
N LEU A 108 -2.07 -5.68 -16.81
CA LEU A 108 -1.49 -6.52 -15.75
C LEU A 108 -0.08 -7.07 -16.10
N GLU A 109 0.43 -6.85 -17.31
CA GLU A 109 1.73 -7.36 -17.80
C GLU A 109 2.91 -6.40 -17.51
N GLY A 110 2.85 -5.63 -16.42
CA GLY A 110 3.90 -4.66 -16.05
C GLY A 110 3.82 -3.31 -16.76
N HIS A 111 2.91 -3.16 -17.72
CA HIS A 111 2.52 -1.86 -18.28
C HIS A 111 1.19 -1.43 -17.68
N THR A 112 1.15 -0.28 -17.02
CA THR A 112 -0.13 0.29 -16.61
C THR A 112 -0.63 1.19 -17.73
N TRP A 113 -1.85 0.94 -18.20
CA TRP A 113 -2.59 1.91 -18.99
C TRP A 113 -2.85 3.24 -18.28
N PHE A 114 -2.83 3.27 -16.93
CA PHE A 114 -3.08 4.48 -16.14
C PHE A 114 -1.82 5.33 -16.01
N MET A 115 -1.79 6.53 -16.63
CA MET A 115 -0.58 7.37 -16.69
C MET A 115 0.62 6.63 -17.29
N SER A 116 0.40 5.95 -18.42
CA SER A 116 1.36 5.01 -19.05
C SER A 116 2.70 5.62 -19.49
N SER A 117 2.81 6.95 -19.62
CA SER A 117 4.04 7.61 -20.07
C SER A 117 5.06 7.82 -18.95
N MET A 118 4.70 7.46 -17.71
CA MET A 118 5.52 7.66 -16.53
C MET A 118 5.94 6.31 -15.94
N PHE A 119 7.18 6.25 -15.47
CA PHE A 119 7.70 5.12 -14.70
C PHE A 119 7.46 5.34 -13.21
N ASP A 120 7.22 4.25 -12.49
CA ASP A 120 7.12 4.29 -11.04
C ASP A 120 8.51 4.35 -10.42
N SER A 121 8.62 5.10 -9.34
CA SER A 121 9.69 4.95 -8.37
C SER A 121 9.50 3.62 -7.65
N HIS A 122 10.61 2.94 -7.38
CA HIS A 122 10.63 1.70 -6.62
C HIS A 122 11.86 1.68 -5.70
N GLU A 123 11.62 1.45 -4.42
CA GLU A 123 12.65 1.09 -3.45
C GLU A 123 12.62 -0.42 -3.25
N GLU A 124 13.77 -1.04 -2.95
CA GLU A 124 13.87 -2.48 -2.76
C GLU A 124 12.88 -2.96 -1.69
N GLY A 125 11.94 -3.82 -2.08
CA GLY A 125 10.89 -4.32 -1.19
C GLY A 125 9.81 -3.30 -0.86
N GLY A 126 9.85 -2.08 -1.38
CA GLY A 126 8.86 -1.04 -1.21
C GLY A 126 7.62 -1.20 -2.10
N GLU A 127 6.75 -0.22 -1.99
CA GLU A 127 5.64 0.04 -2.90
C GLU A 127 6.13 0.66 -4.22
N GLN A 128 5.29 0.58 -5.26
CA GLN A 128 5.55 1.23 -6.54
C GLN A 128 4.64 2.44 -6.65
N TYR A 129 5.23 3.62 -6.82
CA TYR A 129 4.51 4.89 -6.78
C TYR A 129 5.15 5.95 -7.66
N GLN A 130 4.39 7.02 -7.93
CA GLN A 130 4.93 8.22 -8.56
C GLN A 130 4.74 9.39 -7.61
N GLN A 131 5.74 10.26 -7.53
CA GLN A 131 5.69 11.43 -6.67
C GLN A 131 5.95 12.70 -7.46
N PHE A 132 5.19 13.73 -7.15
CA PHE A 132 5.24 15.03 -7.80
C PHE A 132 5.19 16.14 -6.73
N PRO A 133 6.04 17.17 -6.81
CA PRO A 133 7.26 17.21 -7.60
C PRO A 133 8.30 16.18 -7.11
N SER A 134 9.18 15.73 -7.99
CA SER A 134 10.31 14.85 -7.65
C SER A 134 11.45 15.03 -8.65
N GLY A 135 12.59 14.38 -8.39
CA GLY A 135 13.70 14.35 -9.35
C GLY A 135 13.32 13.71 -10.69
N SER A 136 12.49 12.66 -10.68
CA SER A 136 12.02 11.99 -11.90
C SER A 136 11.02 12.84 -12.69
N SER A 137 10.19 13.63 -12.00
CA SER A 137 9.36 14.65 -12.64
C SER A 137 10.13 15.92 -12.99
N GLN A 138 11.43 16.01 -12.69
CA GLN A 138 12.23 17.23 -12.82
C GLN A 138 11.56 18.42 -12.12
N GLY A 139 11.07 18.26 -10.90
CA GLY A 139 10.41 19.34 -10.16
C GLY A 139 9.02 19.75 -10.67
N ARG A 140 8.48 19.08 -11.69
CA ARG A 140 7.14 19.38 -12.23
C ARG A 140 6.03 18.79 -11.35
N LEU A 141 4.95 19.55 -11.24
CA LEU A 141 3.70 19.18 -10.58
C LEU A 141 2.84 18.30 -11.48
N LEU A 142 2.01 17.46 -10.86
CA LEU A 142 0.95 16.72 -11.54
C LEU A 142 -0.26 17.63 -11.74
N CYS A 143 -0.76 17.70 -12.97
CA CYS A 143 -2.02 18.35 -13.32
C CYS A 143 -2.99 17.33 -13.92
N LEU A 144 -4.25 17.35 -13.48
CA LEU A 144 -5.34 16.55 -14.00
C LEU A 144 -6.35 17.45 -14.72
N LYS A 145 -7.02 16.91 -15.74
CA LYS A 145 -8.10 17.59 -16.47
C LYS A 145 -9.16 16.58 -16.89
N GLY A 146 -10.42 16.96 -16.78
CA GLY A 146 -11.57 16.07 -16.95
C GLY A 146 -12.07 15.50 -15.62
N LYS A 147 -13.37 15.18 -15.59
CA LYS A 147 -14.08 14.60 -14.43
C LYS A 147 -15.06 13.51 -14.83
N ASP A 148 -14.78 12.83 -15.93
CA ASP A 148 -15.65 11.79 -16.47
C ASP A 148 -15.70 10.57 -15.54
N THR A 149 -16.90 10.08 -15.30
CA THR A 149 -17.19 8.98 -14.36
C THR A 149 -17.62 7.69 -15.05
N HIS A 150 -17.63 7.67 -16.40
CA HIS A 150 -18.11 6.57 -17.24
C HIS A 150 -17.10 6.12 -18.30
N ASP A 151 -16.30 7.04 -18.85
CA ASP A 151 -15.24 6.76 -19.80
C ASP A 151 -13.93 7.44 -19.40
N GLY A 152 -13.04 6.65 -18.79
CA GLY A 152 -11.75 7.13 -18.31
C GLY A 152 -10.80 7.67 -19.39
N SER A 153 -11.09 7.48 -20.67
CA SER A 153 -10.31 8.09 -21.76
C SER A 153 -10.53 9.60 -21.91
N TRP A 154 -11.62 10.13 -21.34
CA TRP A 154 -11.94 11.56 -21.31
C TRP A 154 -11.24 12.31 -20.18
N ASN A 155 -10.57 11.58 -19.29
CA ASN A 155 -9.73 12.17 -18.25
C ASN A 155 -8.28 12.15 -18.70
N SER A 156 -7.53 13.19 -18.36
CA SER A 156 -6.17 13.41 -18.83
C SER A 156 -5.26 13.95 -17.73
N TYR A 157 -3.96 13.78 -17.92
CA TYR A 157 -2.93 14.30 -17.03
C TYR A 157 -1.84 15.02 -17.81
N ALA A 158 -1.14 15.92 -17.12
CA ALA A 158 0.03 16.60 -17.63
C ALA A 158 1.02 16.89 -16.49
N LEU A 159 2.26 17.22 -16.85
CA LEU A 159 3.26 17.71 -15.92
C LEU A 159 3.57 19.17 -16.23
N SER A 160 3.65 20.00 -15.19
CA SER A 160 3.91 21.43 -15.34
C SER A 160 4.86 21.96 -14.28
N TRP A 161 5.69 22.93 -14.63
CA TRP A 161 6.51 23.65 -13.64
C TRP A 161 5.63 24.50 -12.71
N PRO A 162 5.96 24.64 -11.42
CA PRO A 162 5.19 25.46 -10.48
C PRO A 162 5.00 26.91 -10.94
N GLU A 163 6.00 27.48 -11.60
CA GLU A 163 6.01 28.87 -12.07
C GLU A 163 5.28 29.05 -13.41
N ALA A 164 4.89 27.95 -14.07
CA ALA A 164 4.35 27.95 -15.43
C ALA A 164 3.16 26.97 -15.56
N LEU A 165 2.20 27.02 -14.63
CA LEU A 165 0.99 26.21 -14.66
C LEU A 165 0.13 26.46 -15.92
N PRO A 166 -0.59 25.44 -16.44
CA PRO A 166 -1.49 25.62 -17.58
C PRO A 166 -2.47 26.79 -17.40
N PHE A 167 -2.94 27.37 -18.51
CA PHE A 167 -3.91 28.46 -18.44
C PHE A 167 -5.16 28.07 -17.64
N ASN A 168 -5.60 28.99 -16.77
CA ASN A 168 -6.75 28.83 -15.87
C ASN A 168 -6.62 27.65 -14.88
N ALA A 169 -5.43 27.09 -14.69
CA ALA A 169 -5.23 26.00 -13.77
C ALA A 169 -5.47 26.42 -12.31
N THR A 170 -6.13 25.56 -11.56
CA THR A 170 -6.26 25.70 -10.11
C THR A 170 -5.14 24.92 -9.42
N LEU A 171 -4.34 25.59 -8.57
CA LEU A 171 -3.34 24.92 -7.74
C LEU A 171 -3.92 24.52 -6.39
N MET A 172 -3.93 23.22 -6.13
CA MET A 172 -4.40 22.61 -4.88
C MET A 172 -3.21 22.38 -3.93
N LYS A 173 -3.22 23.07 -2.78
CA LYS A 173 -2.14 23.00 -1.77
C LYS A 173 -2.18 21.73 -0.92
N GLY A 174 -1.06 21.28 -0.38
CA GLY A 174 -0.95 20.08 0.46
C GLY A 174 -0.88 18.77 -0.35
N LEU A 175 -0.62 17.67 0.37
CA LEU A 175 -0.46 16.34 -0.22
C LEU A 175 -1.77 15.81 -0.79
N THR A 176 -1.71 15.38 -2.05
CA THR A 176 -2.81 14.71 -2.75
C THR A 176 -2.46 13.24 -2.95
N PHE A 177 -3.28 12.34 -2.42
CA PHE A 177 -3.19 10.93 -2.76
C PHE A 177 -4.04 10.66 -4.01
N VAL A 178 -3.42 10.16 -5.08
CA VAL A 178 -4.11 9.73 -6.30
C VAL A 178 -4.08 8.20 -6.35
N SER A 179 -5.24 7.57 -6.23
CA SER A 179 -5.38 6.12 -6.28
C SER A 179 -5.95 5.70 -7.62
N TYR A 180 -5.29 4.78 -8.30
CA TYR A 180 -5.86 4.03 -9.41
C TYR A 180 -6.11 2.59 -8.97
N ASN A 181 -7.35 2.14 -9.14
CA ASN A 181 -7.76 0.78 -8.83
C ASN A 181 -8.34 0.11 -10.09
N HIS A 182 -7.87 -1.09 -10.43
CA HIS A 182 -8.42 -1.86 -11.55
C HIS A 182 -9.79 -2.48 -11.26
N TYR A 183 -10.17 -2.62 -9.98
CA TYR A 183 -11.38 -3.36 -9.61
C TYR A 183 -12.55 -2.46 -9.20
N ASN A 184 -12.53 -1.86 -8.01
CA ASN A 184 -13.43 -0.83 -7.50
C ASN A 184 -13.14 -0.55 -6.02
N TYR A 185 -13.73 0.50 -5.46
CA TYR A 185 -13.60 0.87 -4.05
C TYR A 185 -14.78 0.43 -3.18
N GLU A 186 -15.78 -0.28 -3.73
CA GLU A 186 -16.96 -0.74 -2.97
C GLU A 186 -16.72 -2.10 -2.31
N ASN A 187 -16.05 -3.02 -3.01
CA ASN A 187 -15.66 -4.31 -2.47
C ASN A 187 -14.48 -4.14 -1.50
N ILE A 188 -14.58 -4.77 -0.33
CA ILE A 188 -13.61 -4.63 0.77
C ILE A 188 -12.19 -4.99 0.33
N TRP A 189 -12.00 -6.16 -0.29
CA TRP A 189 -10.68 -6.60 -0.76
C TRP A 189 -10.13 -5.68 -1.84
N HIS A 190 -10.95 -5.38 -2.86
CA HIS A 190 -10.54 -4.54 -3.98
C HIS A 190 -10.12 -3.14 -3.52
N GLY A 191 -10.89 -2.54 -2.62
CA GLY A 191 -10.59 -1.23 -2.06
C GLY A 191 -9.35 -1.26 -1.18
N LEU A 192 -9.21 -2.29 -0.33
CA LEU A 192 -8.06 -2.43 0.56
C LEU A 192 -6.75 -2.51 -0.24
N SER A 193 -6.69 -3.33 -1.29
CA SER A 193 -5.50 -3.48 -2.11
C SER A 193 -5.07 -2.20 -2.85
N ALA A 194 -5.98 -1.24 -3.03
CA ALA A 194 -5.65 0.06 -3.62
C ALA A 194 -5.10 1.08 -2.61
N ILE A 195 -5.27 0.81 -1.31
CA ILE A 195 -4.92 1.75 -0.23
C ILE A 195 -3.69 1.28 0.55
N VAL A 196 -3.51 -0.03 0.73
CA VAL A 196 -2.36 -0.60 1.47
C VAL A 196 -0.99 -0.05 0.99
N PRO A 197 -0.71 0.08 -0.32
CA PRO A 197 0.54 0.70 -0.78
C PRO A 197 0.74 2.12 -0.24
N PHE A 198 -0.32 2.93 -0.21
CA PHE A 198 -0.26 4.29 0.32
C PHE A 198 -0.10 4.32 1.84
N VAL A 199 -0.67 3.36 2.58
CA VAL A 199 -0.40 3.23 4.02
C VAL A 199 1.07 2.92 4.28
N SER A 200 1.67 2.05 3.46
CA SER A 200 3.11 1.76 3.53
C SER A 200 3.96 3.00 3.24
N TRP A 201 3.59 3.77 2.23
CA TRP A 201 4.22 5.04 1.89
C TRP A 201 4.13 6.04 3.05
N HIS A 202 2.93 6.23 3.59
CA HIS A 202 2.66 7.10 4.73
C HIS A 202 3.55 6.76 5.93
N LYS A 203 3.63 5.46 6.28
CA LYS A 203 4.48 5.00 7.40
C LYS A 203 5.95 5.39 7.21
N ARG A 204 6.49 5.28 5.99
CA ARG A 204 7.89 5.61 5.69
C ARG A 204 8.17 7.10 5.55
N ASN A 205 7.15 7.87 5.16
CA ASN A 205 7.28 9.30 4.91
C ASN A 205 6.81 10.12 6.12
N ALA A 206 7.35 9.80 7.29
CA ALA A 206 7.08 10.51 8.55
C ALA A 206 5.58 10.66 8.88
N CYS A 207 4.77 9.68 8.47
CA CYS A 207 3.33 9.69 8.69
C CYS A 207 2.63 10.91 8.06
N GLU A 208 3.09 11.37 6.89
CA GLU A 208 2.44 12.45 6.15
C GLU A 208 1.04 12.00 5.68
N SER A 209 0.00 12.70 6.15
CA SER A 209 -1.39 12.42 5.76
C SER A 209 -1.82 13.29 4.58
N PRO A 210 -2.55 12.73 3.60
CA PRO A 210 -3.01 13.50 2.45
C PRO A 210 -4.14 14.46 2.87
N SER A 211 -4.08 15.68 2.36
CA SER A 211 -5.15 16.68 2.49
C SER A 211 -6.37 16.32 1.64
N ARG A 212 -6.18 15.51 0.58
CA ARG A 212 -7.24 15.08 -0.32
C ARG A 212 -6.90 13.79 -1.06
N TRP A 213 -7.94 13.11 -1.51
CA TRP A 213 -7.92 11.83 -2.20
C TRP A 213 -8.57 11.98 -3.57
N VAL A 214 -7.88 11.57 -4.64
CA VAL A 214 -8.44 11.50 -5.99
C VAL A 214 -8.48 10.04 -6.39
N LEU A 215 -9.68 9.51 -6.64
CA LEU A 215 -9.88 8.08 -6.86
C LEU A 215 -10.27 7.80 -8.30
N PHE A 216 -9.54 6.89 -8.93
CA PHE A 216 -9.83 6.41 -10.28
C PHE A 216 -10.09 4.91 -10.30
N HIS A 217 -11.08 4.51 -11.09
CA HIS A 217 -11.30 3.12 -11.48
C HIS A 217 -11.49 3.08 -12.99
N TRP A 218 -10.61 2.35 -13.68
CA TRP A 218 -10.53 2.34 -15.17
C TRP A 218 -10.32 3.72 -15.80
N GLY A 219 -9.65 4.62 -15.08
CA GLY A 219 -9.45 6.01 -15.48
C GLY A 219 -10.67 6.90 -15.23
N GLU A 220 -11.80 6.34 -14.79
CA GLU A 220 -13.02 7.06 -14.44
C GLU A 220 -12.93 7.58 -13.01
N LEU A 221 -13.35 8.83 -12.81
CA LEU A 221 -13.30 9.47 -11.51
C LEU A 221 -14.35 8.86 -10.56
N ARG A 222 -13.98 8.67 -9.29
CA ARG A 222 -14.83 8.11 -8.25
C ARG A 222 -14.90 9.02 -7.04
N PHE A 223 -16.13 9.23 -6.56
CA PHE A 223 -16.42 10.16 -5.47
C PHE A 223 -16.69 9.47 -4.13
N LYS A 224 -16.70 8.14 -4.12
CA LYS A 224 -17.06 7.34 -2.95
C LYS A 224 -16.25 6.06 -2.89
N MET A 225 -16.10 5.57 -1.66
CA MET A 225 -15.67 4.21 -1.35
C MET A 225 -16.70 3.54 -0.43
N GLY A 226 -16.63 2.21 -0.32
CA GLY A 226 -17.51 1.45 0.57
C GLY A 226 -17.37 1.89 2.03
N SER A 227 -18.45 1.80 2.80
CA SER A 227 -18.48 2.22 4.21
C SER A 227 -17.37 1.58 5.07
N TRP A 228 -17.14 0.28 4.89
CA TRP A 228 -16.06 -0.42 5.58
C TRP A 228 -14.68 0.16 5.24
N LEU A 229 -14.46 0.52 3.96
CA LEU A 229 -13.19 1.10 3.52
C LEU A 229 -12.98 2.49 4.11
N ASN A 230 -14.04 3.33 4.15
CA ASN A 230 -13.99 4.64 4.82
C ASN A 230 -13.58 4.51 6.29
N ASN A 231 -14.13 3.52 7.02
CA ASN A 231 -13.83 3.36 8.44
C ASN A 231 -12.37 2.96 8.68
N ILE A 232 -11.82 2.04 7.88
CA ILE A 232 -10.40 1.64 8.04
C ILE A 232 -9.45 2.76 7.60
N THR A 233 -9.79 3.54 6.58
CA THR A 233 -8.98 4.70 6.18
C THR A 233 -9.04 5.79 7.24
N GLU A 234 -10.21 6.10 7.77
CA GLU A 234 -10.39 7.05 8.86
C GLU A 234 -9.60 6.65 10.09
N ALA A 235 -9.69 5.38 10.50
CA ALA A 235 -8.89 4.83 11.58
C ALA A 235 -7.38 4.98 11.33
N THR A 236 -6.93 4.67 10.10
CA THR A 236 -5.50 4.68 9.75
C THR A 236 -4.91 6.08 9.70
N PHE A 237 -5.62 7.05 9.12
CA PHE A 237 -5.13 8.41 8.88
C PHE A 237 -5.60 9.44 9.92
N GLY A 238 -6.44 9.04 10.88
CA GLY A 238 -6.87 9.89 12.00
C GLY A 238 -7.96 10.92 11.65
N GLY A 239 -8.69 10.72 10.55
CA GLY A 239 -9.75 11.63 10.14
C GLY A 239 -10.45 11.20 8.86
N LYS A 240 -11.64 11.76 8.62
CA LYS A 240 -12.45 11.45 7.44
C LYS A 240 -11.74 11.90 6.16
N GLN A 241 -11.74 11.04 5.15
CA GLN A 241 -11.08 11.33 3.87
C GLN A 241 -11.86 12.39 3.09
N ASN A 242 -11.15 13.41 2.63
CA ASN A 242 -11.67 14.36 1.65
C ASN A 242 -11.48 13.78 0.24
N ILE A 243 -12.53 13.14 -0.30
CA ILE A 243 -12.52 12.61 -1.68
C ILE A 243 -12.88 13.75 -2.63
N GLU A 244 -11.93 14.12 -3.48
CA GLU A 244 -12.05 15.21 -4.43
C GLU A 244 -13.04 14.86 -5.55
N THR A 245 -13.96 15.78 -5.83
CA THR A 245 -14.98 15.66 -6.88
C THR A 245 -14.75 16.64 -8.02
N PHE A 246 -13.83 17.60 -7.83
CA PHE A 246 -13.62 18.75 -8.70
C PHE A 246 -14.90 19.56 -8.94
N GLU A 247 -15.71 19.70 -7.87
CA GLU A 247 -16.91 20.54 -7.90
C GLU A 247 -16.54 22.00 -8.20
N GLY A 248 -17.33 22.65 -9.06
CA GLY A 248 -17.05 24.01 -9.53
C GLY A 248 -15.94 24.13 -10.58
N VAL A 249 -15.23 23.05 -10.91
CA VAL A 249 -14.22 23.02 -11.98
C VAL A 249 -14.89 22.61 -13.30
N SER A 250 -14.62 23.37 -14.37
CA SER A 250 -15.08 23.02 -15.72
C SER A 250 -14.26 21.84 -16.30
N ASN A 251 -14.83 21.07 -17.24
CA ASN A 251 -14.15 19.90 -17.81
C ASN A 251 -12.79 20.24 -18.45
N ASP A 252 -12.69 21.43 -19.04
CA ASP A 252 -11.49 21.90 -19.73
C ASP A 252 -10.48 22.59 -18.81
N GLN A 253 -10.85 22.85 -17.55
CA GLN A 253 -9.99 23.53 -16.59
C GLN A 253 -9.04 22.54 -15.89
N PRO A 254 -7.72 22.75 -15.97
CA PRO A 254 -6.76 21.90 -15.26
C PRO A 254 -6.76 22.13 -13.75
N VAL A 255 -6.50 21.07 -12.99
CA VAL A 255 -6.24 21.13 -11.55
C VAL A 255 -4.86 20.55 -11.29
N CYS A 256 -3.95 21.36 -10.77
CA CYS A 256 -2.58 20.97 -10.45
C CYS A 256 -2.41 20.82 -8.94
N PHE A 257 -1.53 19.92 -8.51
CA PHE A 257 -1.32 19.64 -7.09
C PHE A 257 0.08 20.08 -6.65
N GLU A 258 0.15 20.81 -5.54
CA GLU A 258 1.42 21.22 -4.92
C GLU A 258 2.29 19.99 -4.59
N LYS A 259 1.65 18.94 -4.08
CA LYS A 259 2.25 17.62 -3.89
C LYS A 259 1.26 16.53 -4.29
N ALA A 260 1.72 15.51 -5.00
CA ALA A 260 0.92 14.33 -5.32
C ALA A 260 1.74 13.04 -5.20
N VAL A 261 1.09 12.00 -4.68
CA VAL A 261 1.59 10.63 -4.70
C VAL A 261 0.55 9.77 -5.42
N VAL A 262 0.98 9.10 -6.49
CA VAL A 262 0.13 8.25 -7.32
C VAL A 262 0.44 6.79 -7.04
N MET A 263 -0.58 6.02 -6.65
CA MET A 263 -0.51 4.56 -6.53
C MET A 263 -1.38 3.93 -7.61
N ARG A 264 -0.76 3.10 -8.45
CA ARG A 264 -1.43 2.38 -9.54
C ARG A 264 -1.16 0.87 -9.54
N HIS A 265 -0.45 0.41 -8.52
CA HIS A 265 -0.14 -0.98 -8.24
C HIS A 265 -0.71 -1.37 -6.87
N ASN A 266 -0.96 -2.67 -6.69
CA ASN A 266 -1.35 -3.21 -5.41
C ASN A 266 -0.11 -3.56 -4.56
N GLU A 267 -0.34 -4.06 -3.35
CA GLU A 267 0.66 -4.47 -2.38
C GLU A 267 1.47 -5.73 -2.79
N GLY A 268 1.17 -6.33 -3.95
CA GLY A 268 1.84 -7.54 -4.44
C GLY A 268 3.33 -7.34 -4.71
N GLY A 269 3.76 -6.13 -5.10
CA GLY A 269 5.16 -5.78 -5.35
C GLY A 269 6.00 -5.51 -4.09
N MET A 270 5.36 -5.34 -2.93
CA MET A 270 6.04 -5.05 -1.66
C MET A 270 6.73 -6.30 -1.10
N SER A 271 7.77 -6.13 -0.28
CA SER A 271 8.35 -7.24 0.49
C SER A 271 7.35 -7.80 1.49
N ARG A 272 7.61 -9.00 1.99
CA ARG A 272 6.77 -9.61 3.03
C ARG A 272 6.77 -8.78 4.30
N ASP A 273 7.94 -8.31 4.73
CA ASP A 273 8.09 -7.53 5.95
C ASP A 273 7.36 -6.20 5.86
N ASN A 274 7.48 -5.47 4.73
CA ASN A 274 6.76 -4.22 4.52
C ASN A 274 5.25 -4.42 4.52
N ARG A 275 4.74 -5.51 3.93
CA ARG A 275 3.31 -5.86 4.00
C ARG A 275 2.87 -6.11 5.44
N THR A 276 3.61 -6.95 6.17
CA THR A 276 3.27 -7.30 7.56
C THR A 276 3.27 -6.08 8.46
N GLU A 277 4.28 -5.24 8.35
CA GLU A 277 4.37 -3.99 9.08
C GLU A 277 3.27 -2.98 8.74
N THR A 278 2.81 -2.96 7.49
CA THR A 278 1.71 -2.10 7.05
C THR A 278 0.39 -2.58 7.66
N TYR A 279 0.12 -3.89 7.60
CA TYR A 279 -1.07 -4.45 8.24
C TYR A 279 -1.05 -4.32 9.77
N ASP A 280 0.13 -4.38 10.39
CA ASP A 280 0.28 -4.10 11.83
C ASP A 280 -0.13 -2.67 12.18
N LEU A 281 0.32 -1.68 11.40
CA LEU A 281 -0.09 -0.29 11.58
C LEU A 281 -1.61 -0.16 11.49
N MET A 282 -2.21 -0.68 10.41
CA MET A 282 -3.66 -0.62 10.19
C MET A 282 -4.44 -1.30 11.32
N ARG A 283 -3.98 -2.47 11.78
CA ARG A 283 -4.58 -3.19 12.91
C ARG A 283 -4.51 -2.39 14.19
N CYS A 284 -3.34 -1.81 14.50
CA CYS A 284 -3.14 -1.02 15.70
C CYS A 284 -4.03 0.23 15.70
N LYS A 285 -4.06 0.95 14.57
CA LYS A 285 -4.91 2.12 14.35
C LYS A 285 -6.40 1.81 14.43
N ALA A 286 -6.84 0.69 13.87
CA ALA A 286 -8.23 0.25 13.98
C ALA A 286 -8.65 -0.02 15.44
N ARG A 287 -7.76 -0.63 16.24
CA ARG A 287 -8.02 -0.86 17.68
C ARG A 287 -8.11 0.43 18.48
N MET A 288 -7.22 1.38 18.19
CA MET A 288 -7.24 2.71 18.80
C MET A 288 -8.52 3.47 18.43
N TYR A 289 -8.89 3.49 17.15
CA TYR A 289 -10.12 4.12 16.67
C TYR A 289 -11.37 3.57 17.35
N CYS A 290 -11.38 2.26 17.63
CA CYS A 290 -12.48 1.57 18.30
C CYS A 290 -12.36 1.52 19.83
N ASN A 291 -11.44 2.29 20.44
CA ASN A 291 -11.24 2.37 21.90
C ASN A 291 -11.02 1.02 22.59
N LEU A 292 -10.37 0.07 21.92
CA LEU A 292 -10.15 -1.25 22.49
C LEU A 292 -8.98 -1.21 23.48
N SER A 293 -9.27 -1.50 24.74
CA SER A 293 -8.25 -1.67 25.78
C SER A 293 -7.47 -2.95 25.50
N LEU A 294 -6.16 -2.84 25.22
CA LEU A 294 -5.28 -4.00 25.03
C LEU A 294 -5.03 -4.69 26.38
N VAL A 295 -5.99 -5.43 26.91
CA VAL A 295 -5.79 -6.22 28.14
C VAL A 295 -5.07 -7.52 27.78
N TYR A 296 -3.76 -7.41 27.61
CA TYR A 296 -2.85 -8.47 27.17
C TYR A 296 -2.87 -9.70 28.10
N GLU A 297 -3.08 -9.48 29.40
CA GLU A 297 -3.05 -10.56 30.40
C GLU A 297 -4.20 -11.57 30.26
N HIS A 298 -5.41 -11.11 29.91
CA HIS A 298 -6.55 -12.00 29.64
C HIS A 298 -6.37 -12.79 28.34
N LYS A 299 -5.65 -12.25 27.35
CA LYS A 299 -5.42 -12.93 26.06
C LYS A 299 -4.50 -14.15 26.16
N LEU A 300 -3.57 -14.18 27.11
CA LEU A 300 -2.60 -15.30 27.20
C LEU A 300 -3.24 -16.58 27.77
N GLN A 301 -4.35 -16.46 28.51
CA GLN A 301 -5.01 -17.58 29.17
C GLN A 301 -6.21 -18.15 28.41
N VAL A 302 -6.78 -17.38 27.47
CA VAL A 302 -7.97 -17.76 26.71
C VAL A 302 -7.59 -18.02 25.25
N ILE A 303 -8.09 -19.12 24.67
CA ILE A 303 -8.00 -19.42 23.24
C ILE A 303 -9.33 -19.05 22.60
N GLY A 304 -9.36 -17.98 21.82
CA GLY A 304 -10.53 -17.54 21.08
C GLY A 304 -10.68 -18.32 19.78
N LEU A 305 -11.72 -19.15 19.67
CA LEU A 305 -12.11 -19.82 18.44
C LEU A 305 -13.38 -19.15 17.90
N THR A 306 -13.32 -18.58 16.70
CA THR A 306 -14.46 -17.87 16.10
C THR A 306 -14.92 -18.55 14.82
N LEU A 307 -16.21 -18.91 14.79
CA LEU A 307 -16.93 -19.26 13.56
C LEU A 307 -17.52 -17.97 12.98
N PHE A 308 -16.89 -17.45 11.94
CA PHE A 308 -17.34 -16.24 11.25
C PHE A 308 -18.22 -16.63 10.06
N MET A 309 -19.51 -16.74 10.36
CA MET A 309 -20.54 -17.28 9.50
C MET A 309 -21.06 -16.26 8.48
N ARG A 310 -21.73 -16.78 7.47
CA ARG A 310 -22.37 -16.01 6.39
C ARG A 310 -23.82 -16.42 6.27
N THR A 311 -24.68 -15.49 5.91
CA THR A 311 -26.04 -15.76 5.44
C THR A 311 -26.07 -15.81 3.91
N GLY A 312 -26.94 -16.66 3.35
CA GLY A 312 -27.16 -16.75 1.91
C GLY A 312 -26.03 -17.45 1.14
N PRO A 313 -25.55 -16.92 0.01
CA PRO A 313 -24.50 -17.52 -0.81
C PRO A 313 -23.25 -17.91 -0.01
N ARG A 314 -22.82 -19.16 -0.15
CA ARG A 314 -21.66 -19.76 0.56
C ARG A 314 -21.86 -19.92 2.07
N SER A 315 -23.08 -19.81 2.59
CA SER A 315 -23.37 -20.27 3.95
C SER A 315 -23.22 -21.79 4.05
N PHE A 316 -23.11 -22.33 5.26
CA PHE A 316 -23.20 -23.77 5.43
C PHE A 316 -24.64 -24.25 5.20
N LYS A 317 -24.78 -25.47 4.67
CA LYS A 317 -26.08 -26.17 4.53
C LYS A 317 -26.68 -26.49 5.90
N ASN A 318 -25.83 -26.87 6.86
CA ASN A 318 -26.21 -27.18 8.24
C ASN A 318 -25.28 -26.47 9.23
N GLU A 319 -25.54 -25.19 9.48
CA GLU A 319 -24.75 -24.36 10.40
C GLU A 319 -24.73 -24.93 11.82
N SER A 320 -25.86 -25.40 12.34
CA SER A 320 -25.93 -25.96 13.70
C SER A 320 -25.03 -27.19 13.87
N ALA A 321 -24.91 -28.04 12.85
CA ALA A 321 -23.98 -29.18 12.91
C ALA A 321 -22.52 -28.71 12.95
N VAL A 322 -22.15 -27.75 12.10
CA VAL A 322 -20.80 -27.17 12.08
C VAL A 322 -20.47 -26.55 13.44
N ILE A 323 -21.39 -25.75 14.01
CA ILE A 323 -21.21 -25.14 15.34
C ILE A 323 -20.93 -26.21 16.39
N ARG A 324 -21.76 -27.27 16.45
CA ARG A 324 -21.60 -28.36 17.43
C ARG A 324 -20.26 -29.08 17.31
N ILE A 325 -19.74 -29.26 16.09
CA ILE A 325 -18.45 -29.92 15.87
C ILE A 325 -17.33 -29.10 16.52
N PHE A 326 -17.25 -27.80 16.23
CA PHE A 326 -16.22 -26.93 16.76
C PHE A 326 -16.40 -26.67 18.27
N GLU A 327 -17.64 -26.57 18.75
CA GLU A 327 -17.95 -26.48 20.18
C GLU A 327 -17.44 -27.70 20.95
N LYS A 328 -17.70 -28.90 20.43
CA LYS A 328 -17.24 -30.16 21.01
C LYS A 328 -15.72 -30.25 21.07
N GLU A 329 -14.99 -29.81 20.06
CA GLU A 329 -13.51 -29.83 20.11
C GLU A 329 -12.95 -28.72 21.01
N CYS A 330 -13.55 -27.53 21.01
CA CYS A 330 -13.15 -26.43 21.89
C CYS A 330 -13.33 -26.81 23.37
N ALA A 331 -14.44 -27.46 23.73
CA ALA A 331 -14.71 -27.91 25.10
C ALA A 331 -13.68 -28.92 25.67
N LYS A 332 -12.88 -29.56 24.81
CA LYS A 332 -11.81 -30.48 25.23
C LYS A 332 -10.52 -29.78 25.62
N VAL A 333 -10.43 -28.47 25.40
CA VAL A 333 -9.20 -27.69 25.57
C VAL A 333 -9.44 -26.58 26.59
N ASP A 334 -8.79 -26.69 27.76
CA ASP A 334 -8.91 -25.68 28.81
C ASP A 334 -8.61 -24.28 28.29
N GLY A 335 -9.46 -23.32 28.67
CA GLY A 335 -9.34 -21.93 28.25
C GLY A 335 -9.84 -21.65 26.82
N CYS A 336 -10.31 -22.65 26.07
CA CYS A 336 -10.94 -22.40 24.77
C CYS A 336 -12.34 -21.78 24.93
N ARG A 337 -12.59 -20.70 24.20
CA ARG A 337 -13.90 -20.04 24.11
C ARG A 337 -14.33 -19.96 22.65
N LEU A 338 -15.44 -20.63 22.35
CA LEU A 338 -16.09 -20.54 21.05
C LEU A 338 -16.93 -19.26 20.96
N MET A 339 -16.82 -18.54 19.85
CA MET A 339 -17.72 -17.46 19.45
C MET A 339 -18.30 -17.77 18.08
N VAL A 340 -19.59 -17.50 17.90
CA VAL A 340 -20.26 -17.58 16.60
C VAL A 340 -20.72 -16.17 16.26
N ALA A 341 -20.29 -15.68 15.09
CA ALA A 341 -20.62 -14.35 14.63
C ALA A 341 -20.98 -14.37 13.15
N TYR A 342 -21.85 -13.44 12.73
CA TYR A 342 -22.31 -13.35 11.35
C TYR A 342 -21.77 -12.08 10.71
N SER A 343 -21.09 -12.23 9.57
CA SER A 343 -20.37 -11.14 8.90
C SER A 343 -21.22 -9.93 8.51
N ASN A 344 -22.51 -10.12 8.29
CA ASN A 344 -23.47 -9.07 7.93
C ASN A 344 -24.10 -8.35 9.15
N ASN A 345 -23.85 -8.82 10.37
CA ASN A 345 -24.48 -8.31 11.59
C ASN A 345 -23.54 -7.45 12.44
N LEU A 346 -22.30 -7.20 11.99
CA LEU A 346 -21.30 -6.48 12.76
C LEU A 346 -20.96 -5.15 12.10
N THR A 347 -20.98 -4.09 12.91
CA THR A 347 -20.34 -2.81 12.62
C THR A 347 -18.82 -2.99 12.46
N PHE A 348 -18.14 -1.95 11.96
CA PHE A 348 -16.69 -1.98 11.82
C PHE A 348 -15.97 -2.25 13.15
N CYS A 349 -16.33 -1.54 14.23
CA CYS A 349 -15.66 -1.73 15.51
C CYS A 349 -15.99 -3.06 16.18
N GLU A 350 -17.19 -3.60 16.02
CA GLU A 350 -17.50 -4.96 16.48
C GLU A 350 -16.66 -6.02 15.73
N GLN A 351 -16.36 -5.79 14.44
CA GLN A 351 -15.42 -6.66 13.72
C GLN A 351 -14.00 -6.53 14.26
N VAL A 352 -13.52 -5.32 14.54
CA VAL A 352 -12.20 -5.09 15.13
C VAL A 352 -12.09 -5.78 16.50
N GLU A 353 -13.11 -5.64 17.34
CA GLU A 353 -13.18 -6.27 18.66
C GLU A 353 -13.17 -7.80 18.55
N LEU A 354 -14.07 -8.37 17.74
CA LEU A 354 -14.15 -9.81 17.52
C LEU A 354 -12.80 -10.39 17.06
N MET A 355 -12.17 -9.76 16.05
CA MET A 355 -10.88 -10.21 15.54
C MET A 355 -9.77 -10.05 16.58
N SER A 356 -9.83 -9.03 17.43
CA SER A 356 -8.87 -8.87 18.52
C SER A 356 -8.98 -9.96 19.59
N LEU A 357 -10.14 -10.59 19.74
CA LEU A 357 -10.40 -11.68 20.69
C LEU A 357 -10.21 -13.08 20.06
N THR A 358 -9.85 -13.16 18.78
CA THR A 358 -9.81 -14.40 18.02
C THR A 358 -8.39 -14.85 17.74
N ASP A 359 -8.06 -16.08 18.13
CA ASP A 359 -6.80 -16.76 17.80
C ASP A 359 -6.96 -17.72 16.60
N ILE A 360 -8.16 -18.30 16.46
CA ILE A 360 -8.50 -19.25 15.41
C ILE A 360 -9.78 -18.76 14.72
N LEU A 361 -9.67 -18.38 13.45
CA LEU A 361 -10.80 -17.95 12.64
C LEU A 361 -11.20 -19.04 11.64
N VAL A 362 -12.47 -19.41 11.66
CA VAL A 362 -13.06 -20.42 10.78
C VAL A 362 -14.17 -19.73 10.00
N SER A 363 -14.05 -19.64 8.68
CA SER A 363 -15.00 -18.85 7.88
C SER A 363 -15.20 -19.39 6.46
N PRO A 364 -16.45 -19.38 5.96
CA PRO A 364 -16.69 -19.53 4.53
C PRO A 364 -16.05 -18.40 3.71
N HIS A 365 -15.51 -18.76 2.55
CA HIS A 365 -14.82 -17.84 1.67
C HIS A 365 -15.72 -16.71 1.16
N GLY A 366 -15.24 -15.47 1.22
CA GLY A 366 -15.87 -14.33 0.57
C GLY A 366 -15.33 -12.99 1.04
N ALA A 367 -15.64 -11.90 0.31
CA ALA A 367 -15.04 -10.58 0.52
C ALA A 367 -15.07 -10.07 1.97
N GLN A 368 -16.09 -10.42 2.76
CA GLN A 368 -16.17 -10.08 4.18
C GLN A 368 -15.00 -10.62 5.03
N LEU A 369 -14.40 -11.75 4.63
CA LEU A 369 -13.25 -12.35 5.31
C LEU A 369 -11.98 -11.49 5.21
N THR A 370 -11.97 -10.45 4.38
CA THR A 370 -10.84 -9.52 4.26
C THR A 370 -10.48 -8.89 5.61
N ASN A 371 -11.44 -8.72 6.51
CA ASN A 371 -11.22 -8.18 7.87
C ASN A 371 -10.31 -9.07 8.74
N MET A 372 -9.96 -10.29 8.30
CA MET A 372 -9.06 -11.21 9.01
C MET A 372 -7.70 -10.60 9.35
N PHE A 373 -7.18 -9.61 8.60
CA PHE A 373 -5.89 -9.00 8.96
C PHE A 373 -5.92 -8.30 10.33
N LEU A 374 -7.10 -8.02 10.88
CA LEU A 374 -7.31 -7.43 12.21
C LEU A 374 -7.03 -8.41 13.37
N LEU A 375 -6.97 -9.72 13.08
CA LEU A 375 -6.49 -10.74 14.02
C LEU A 375 -5.04 -10.45 14.42
N ASP A 376 -4.63 -10.91 15.59
CA ASP A 376 -3.22 -10.83 15.98
C ASP A 376 -2.31 -11.65 15.04
N ARG A 377 -1.02 -11.27 14.99
CA ARG A 377 -0.01 -12.08 14.29
C ARG A 377 -0.05 -13.51 14.84
N ASN A 378 0.30 -14.48 14.00
CA ASN A 378 0.25 -15.92 14.29
C ASN A 378 -1.14 -16.53 14.53
N SER A 379 -2.23 -15.75 14.44
CA SER A 379 -3.58 -16.31 14.40
C SER A 379 -3.74 -17.27 13.23
N SER A 380 -4.61 -18.25 13.41
CA SER A 380 -4.80 -19.39 12.50
C SER A 380 -6.13 -19.29 11.78
N VAL A 381 -6.15 -19.58 10.48
CA VAL A 381 -7.34 -19.37 9.63
C VAL A 381 -7.67 -20.65 8.88
N MET A 382 -8.96 -20.99 8.85
CA MET A 382 -9.55 -22.04 8.03
C MET A 382 -10.60 -21.48 7.08
N GLU A 383 -10.43 -21.76 5.80
CA GLU A 383 -11.38 -21.33 4.77
C GLU A 383 -12.24 -22.49 4.26
N PHE A 384 -13.53 -22.21 4.02
CA PHE A 384 -14.46 -23.17 3.43
C PHE A 384 -14.97 -22.66 2.09
N PHE A 385 -14.98 -23.54 1.10
CA PHE A 385 -15.39 -23.24 -0.26
C PHE A 385 -16.55 -24.14 -0.66
N PRO A 386 -17.56 -23.61 -1.40
CA PRO A 386 -18.56 -24.46 -2.04
C PRO A 386 -17.91 -25.29 -3.15
N LYS A 387 -18.65 -26.31 -3.62
CA LYS A 387 -18.23 -27.16 -4.73
C LYS A 387 -17.89 -26.34 -5.96
N GLY A 388 -16.88 -26.79 -6.71
CA GLY A 388 -16.52 -26.24 -8.02
C GLY A 388 -15.77 -24.89 -7.98
N TRP A 389 -15.63 -24.27 -6.80
CA TRP A 389 -14.88 -23.01 -6.64
C TRP A 389 -13.44 -23.11 -7.15
N LEU A 390 -12.73 -24.20 -6.83
CA LEU A 390 -11.33 -24.42 -7.23
C LEU A 390 -11.11 -24.32 -8.75
N LYS A 391 -12.08 -24.81 -9.54
CA LYS A 391 -11.98 -24.91 -10.99
C LYS A 391 -12.18 -23.56 -11.69
N LEU A 392 -13.01 -22.69 -11.12
CA LEU A 392 -13.52 -21.49 -11.81
C LEU A 392 -13.14 -20.15 -11.17
N ALA A 393 -12.75 -20.13 -9.91
CA ALA A 393 -12.46 -18.88 -9.20
C ALA A 393 -11.12 -18.22 -9.59
N GLY A 394 -10.32 -18.87 -10.44
CA GLY A 394 -9.01 -18.38 -10.85
C GLY A 394 -8.10 -18.09 -9.65
N VAL A 395 -7.33 -17.01 -9.72
CA VAL A 395 -6.42 -16.60 -8.64
C VAL A 395 -7.16 -16.07 -7.39
N GLY A 396 -8.42 -15.66 -7.53
CA GLY A 396 -9.22 -15.08 -6.43
C GLY A 396 -9.41 -16.02 -5.24
N GLN A 397 -9.28 -17.33 -5.45
CA GLN A 397 -9.36 -18.32 -4.38
C GLN A 397 -8.19 -18.28 -3.38
N TYR A 398 -7.09 -17.62 -3.72
CA TYR A 398 -5.90 -17.53 -2.87
C TYR A 398 -5.79 -16.20 -2.11
N VAL A 399 -6.76 -15.30 -2.29
CA VAL A 399 -6.73 -13.95 -1.70
C VAL A 399 -6.52 -13.97 -0.19
N PHE A 400 -7.27 -14.80 0.55
CA PHE A 400 -7.19 -14.85 2.00
C PHE A 400 -6.01 -15.68 2.51
N HIS A 401 -5.52 -16.65 1.72
CA HIS A 401 -4.21 -17.26 1.92
C HIS A 401 -3.09 -16.20 1.84
N TRP A 402 -3.15 -15.31 0.86
CA TRP A 402 -2.21 -14.21 0.72
C TRP A 402 -2.33 -13.22 1.87
N ILE A 403 -3.54 -12.74 2.20
CA ILE A 403 -3.75 -11.82 3.33
C ILE A 403 -3.20 -12.43 4.61
N ALA A 404 -3.46 -13.71 4.89
CA ALA A 404 -2.89 -14.38 6.05
C ALA A 404 -1.36 -14.31 6.06
N SER A 405 -0.71 -14.67 4.96
CA SER A 405 0.75 -14.56 4.83
C SER A 405 1.25 -13.13 4.99
N TRP A 406 0.57 -12.17 4.37
CA TRP A 406 0.97 -10.77 4.30
C TRP A 406 0.79 -10.05 5.63
N SER A 407 -0.18 -10.44 6.46
CA SER A 407 -0.45 -9.84 7.77
C SER A 407 0.16 -10.62 8.95
N GLY A 408 1.06 -11.57 8.67
CA GLY A 408 1.79 -12.33 9.69
C GLY A 408 0.99 -13.43 10.37
N MET A 409 -0.06 -13.93 9.73
CA MET A 409 -0.94 -15.00 10.21
C MET A 409 -0.64 -16.33 9.52
N ARG A 410 -1.40 -17.37 9.88
CA ARG A 410 -1.25 -18.73 9.37
C ARG A 410 -2.53 -19.19 8.71
N HIS A 411 -2.51 -19.34 7.40
CA HIS A 411 -3.57 -20.04 6.69
C HIS A 411 -3.38 -21.55 6.88
N GLN A 412 -4.16 -22.14 7.79
CA GLN A 412 -3.99 -23.51 8.32
C GLN A 412 -4.89 -24.54 7.62
N GLY A 413 -5.65 -24.15 6.61
CA GLY A 413 -6.39 -25.11 5.79
C GLY A 413 -7.43 -24.47 4.89
N ALA A 414 -7.77 -25.21 3.84
CA ALA A 414 -8.89 -24.90 2.96
C ALA A 414 -9.71 -26.17 2.76
N TRP A 415 -10.97 -26.16 3.17
CA TRP A 415 -11.92 -27.23 2.88
C TRP A 415 -12.74 -26.87 1.66
N ARG A 416 -12.84 -27.81 0.71
CA ARG A 416 -13.59 -27.62 -0.52
C ARG A 416 -14.67 -28.68 -0.57
N ASP A 417 -15.91 -28.23 -0.61
CA ASP A 417 -17.05 -29.13 -0.59
C ASP A 417 -17.04 -30.06 -1.82
N PRO A 418 -16.95 -31.40 -1.63
CA PRO A 418 -17.12 -32.32 -2.74
C PRO A 418 -18.59 -32.42 -3.20
N ASP A 419 -19.54 -32.15 -2.28
CA ASP A 419 -20.96 -32.51 -2.37
C ASP A 419 -21.88 -31.27 -2.40
N GLY A 420 -21.53 -30.31 -3.25
CA GLY A 420 -22.34 -29.13 -3.56
C GLY A 420 -23.31 -29.30 -4.75
N ASP A 421 -24.04 -28.24 -5.05
CA ASP A 421 -25.08 -28.22 -6.08
C ASP A 421 -24.52 -28.59 -7.47
N PRO A 422 -25.19 -29.47 -8.23
CA PRO A 422 -24.72 -29.88 -9.54
C PRO A 422 -24.85 -28.75 -10.57
N CYS A 423 -23.87 -28.68 -11.48
CA CYS A 423 -23.97 -27.83 -12.65
C CYS A 423 -24.48 -28.66 -13.85
N PRO A 424 -25.38 -28.12 -14.70
CA PRO A 424 -25.82 -28.80 -15.93
C PRO A 424 -24.74 -28.86 -17.03
N TYR A 425 -23.61 -28.18 -16.86
CA TYR A 425 -22.47 -28.16 -17.77
C TYR A 425 -21.28 -28.88 -17.13
N PRO A 426 -20.22 -29.20 -17.90
CA PRO A 426 -18.95 -29.67 -17.35
C PRO A 426 -18.44 -28.74 -16.24
N ASP A 427 -17.84 -29.30 -15.20
CA ASP A 427 -17.47 -28.56 -13.99
C ASP A 427 -16.46 -27.40 -14.21
N ASP A 428 -15.74 -27.39 -15.33
CA ASP A 428 -14.80 -26.36 -15.75
C ASP A 428 -15.42 -25.30 -16.69
N ASP A 429 -16.71 -25.44 -17.01
CA ASP A 429 -17.45 -24.47 -17.79
C ASP A 429 -17.72 -23.19 -16.98
N ARG A 430 -17.37 -22.02 -17.54
CA ARG A 430 -17.57 -20.72 -16.89
C ARG A 430 -19.02 -20.46 -16.49
N ARG A 431 -20.00 -21.06 -17.18
CA ARG A 431 -21.43 -20.95 -16.85
C ARG A 431 -21.75 -21.58 -15.49
N CYS A 432 -20.94 -22.51 -15.00
CA CYS A 432 -21.09 -23.09 -13.67
C CYS A 432 -20.64 -22.16 -12.54
N MET A 433 -19.88 -21.10 -12.84
CA MET A 433 -19.30 -20.23 -11.81
C MET A 433 -20.37 -19.55 -10.97
N SER A 434 -21.49 -19.11 -11.57
CA SER A 434 -22.59 -18.53 -10.82
C SER A 434 -23.21 -19.56 -9.87
N ILE A 435 -23.45 -20.79 -10.32
CA ILE A 435 -24.02 -21.87 -9.49
C ILE A 435 -23.11 -22.15 -8.30
N TYR A 436 -21.83 -22.42 -8.56
CA TYR A 436 -20.85 -22.70 -7.51
C TYR A 436 -20.65 -21.52 -6.56
N LYS A 437 -20.64 -20.29 -7.07
CA LYS A 437 -20.47 -19.09 -6.24
C LYS A 437 -21.64 -18.84 -5.30
N HIS A 438 -22.85 -19.27 -5.69
CA HIS A 438 -24.05 -19.13 -4.87
C HIS A 438 -24.39 -20.38 -4.06
N GLY A 439 -23.73 -21.51 -4.33
CA GLY A 439 -23.93 -22.77 -3.63
C GLY A 439 -23.65 -22.66 -2.14
N LYS A 440 -24.35 -23.51 -1.38
CA LYS A 440 -24.12 -23.70 0.06
C LYS A 440 -23.07 -24.77 0.29
N ILE A 441 -22.42 -24.67 1.44
CA ILE A 441 -21.26 -25.47 1.85
C ILE A 441 -21.71 -26.62 2.74
N GLY A 442 -21.41 -27.86 2.38
CA GLY A 442 -21.59 -29.04 3.22
C GLY A 442 -20.66 -29.05 4.44
N PHE A 443 -20.65 -30.15 5.18
CA PHE A 443 -19.69 -30.35 6.27
C PHE A 443 -19.22 -31.79 6.31
N ASN A 444 -18.03 -32.01 6.84
CA ASN A 444 -17.49 -33.34 7.13
C ASN A 444 -17.04 -33.37 8.59
N GLU A 445 -17.79 -34.06 9.44
CA GLU A 445 -17.56 -34.08 10.88
C GLU A 445 -16.15 -34.53 11.24
N THR A 446 -15.68 -35.65 10.70
CA THR A 446 -14.34 -36.19 10.97
C THR A 446 -13.26 -35.19 10.60
N TYR A 447 -13.28 -34.66 9.38
CA TYR A 447 -12.30 -33.69 8.91
C TYR A 447 -12.28 -32.42 9.78
N PHE A 448 -13.47 -31.89 10.11
CA PHE A 448 -13.60 -30.63 10.84
C PHE A 448 -13.12 -30.81 12.28
N SER A 449 -13.50 -31.92 12.92
CA SER A 449 -13.02 -32.30 14.25
C SER A 449 -11.51 -32.50 14.31
N ASP A 450 -10.94 -33.24 13.36
CA ASP A 450 -9.50 -33.52 13.37
C ASP A 450 -8.67 -32.26 13.10
N TRP A 451 -9.11 -31.43 12.17
CA TRP A 451 -8.51 -30.12 11.92
C TRP A 451 -8.57 -29.22 13.17
N ALA A 452 -9.75 -29.08 13.77
CA ALA A 452 -9.95 -28.24 14.94
C ALA A 452 -9.09 -28.71 16.12
N ARG A 453 -9.07 -30.02 16.40
CA ARG A 453 -8.22 -30.62 17.44
C ARG A 453 -6.76 -30.28 17.23
N SER A 454 -6.25 -30.49 16.00
CA SER A 454 -4.84 -30.22 15.68
C SER A 454 -4.47 -28.75 15.92
N VAL A 455 -5.28 -27.82 15.41
CA VAL A 455 -4.97 -26.38 15.50
C VAL A 455 -5.14 -25.85 16.92
N LEU A 456 -6.14 -26.32 17.67
CA LEU A 456 -6.32 -25.96 19.08
C LEU A 456 -5.12 -26.39 19.93
N HIS A 457 -4.61 -27.62 19.74
CA HIS A 457 -3.40 -28.06 20.44
C HIS A 457 -2.17 -27.23 20.06
N GLU A 458 -2.03 -26.88 18.78
CA GLU A 458 -0.93 -26.03 18.33
C GLU A 458 -0.98 -24.63 18.97
N VAL A 459 -2.17 -24.01 18.99
CA VAL A 459 -2.38 -22.68 19.58
C VAL A 459 -2.13 -22.72 21.09
N LYS A 460 -2.65 -23.74 21.80
CA LYS A 460 -2.40 -23.94 23.24
C LYS A 460 -0.90 -24.04 23.53
N ALA A 461 -0.16 -24.83 22.75
CA ALA A 461 1.28 -24.97 22.92
C ALA A 461 2.02 -23.64 22.72
N ARG A 462 1.65 -22.86 21.69
CA ARG A 462 2.25 -21.54 21.45
C ARG A 462 1.98 -20.55 22.59
N LYS A 463 0.73 -20.47 23.05
CA LYS A 463 0.37 -19.56 24.16
C LYS A 463 1.09 -19.90 25.47
N LEU A 464 1.32 -21.19 25.74
CA LEU A 464 2.11 -21.61 26.90
C LEU A 464 3.57 -21.12 26.80
N VAL A 465 4.16 -21.17 25.60
CA VAL A 465 5.51 -20.64 25.35
C VAL A 465 5.53 -19.12 25.49
N GLU A 466 4.57 -18.40 24.89
CA GLU A 466 4.46 -16.94 24.99
C GLU A 466 4.26 -16.48 26.45
N ALA A 467 3.41 -17.17 27.21
CA ALA A 467 3.18 -16.88 28.62
C ALA A 467 4.41 -17.16 29.50
N SER A 468 5.28 -18.10 29.11
CA SER A 468 6.54 -18.38 29.81
C SER A 468 7.63 -17.32 29.51
N ASN A 469 7.60 -16.74 28.32
CA ASN A 469 8.56 -15.73 27.86
C ASN A 469 8.15 -14.31 28.27
N LYS A 470 7.70 -14.09 29.52
CA LYS A 470 7.27 -12.77 30.04
C LYS A 470 8.36 -11.69 29.91
N SER A 471 8.58 -11.17 28.72
CA SER A 471 9.02 -9.79 28.55
C SER A 471 7.78 -8.95 28.73
N SER A 472 7.82 -8.03 29.68
CA SER A 472 6.88 -6.92 29.84
C SER A 472 6.76 -6.17 28.51
N ALA A 473 5.88 -6.64 27.62
CA ALA A 473 5.53 -5.93 26.42
C ALA A 473 4.65 -4.76 26.87
N LEU A 474 5.31 -3.65 27.19
CA LEU A 474 4.70 -2.33 27.12
C LEU A 474 3.81 -2.29 25.89
N THR A 475 2.57 -1.85 26.06
CA THR A 475 1.62 -1.63 24.98
C THR A 475 2.37 -0.92 23.85
N PRO A 476 2.63 -1.58 22.70
CA PRO A 476 3.40 -0.94 21.65
C PRO A 476 2.61 0.29 21.23
N SER A 477 3.18 1.48 21.41
CA SER A 477 2.63 2.69 20.82
C SER A 477 2.46 2.42 19.33
N CYS A 478 1.25 2.63 18.79
CA CYS A 478 1.04 2.42 17.36
C CYS A 478 1.97 3.38 16.60
N ALA A 479 2.63 2.91 15.55
CA ALA A 479 3.33 3.83 14.66
C ALA A 479 2.37 4.92 14.15
N CYS A 480 2.87 6.11 13.87
CA CYS A 480 2.07 7.26 13.43
C CYS A 480 1.00 7.74 14.42
N SER A 481 1.15 7.49 15.74
CA SER A 481 0.22 7.95 16.80
C SER A 481 0.36 9.41 17.17
#